data_AF-A0A7J4EM26-F1
#
_entry.id   AF-A0A7J4EM26-F1
#
_cell.length_a   1.000
_cell.length_b   1.000
_cell.length_c   1.000
_cell.angle_alpha   90.00
_cell.angle_beta   90.00
_cell.angle_gamma   90.00
#
_symmetry.space_group_name_H-M   'P 1'
#
loop_
_entity.id
_entity.type
_entity.pdbx_description
1 polymer ?
#
loop_
_entity_poly.entity_id
_entity_poly.type
_entity_poly.pdbx_seq_one_letter_code
_entity_poly.pdbx_strand_id
1 'polypeptide(L)'
;MLNILLLGVGQCGNRILDAINRDAFPSTSKLSKYYSRQKFPTRVETLAINTAINDLKELRYTLARDRIHVPNLHGVGANRNIGKDGFKTHRDLIMQTIEDRGDFDLVFAITSAAGGTGSSFTPLMINEIKESYNVPVIAIIVLPAKE
;
A
#
# COMPACT_ATOMS: atom_id res chain seq x y z
N MET A 1 12.92 -17.25 6.54
CA MET A 1 12.02 -16.25 7.13
C MET A 1 11.47 -15.48 5.94
N LEU A 2 10.15 -15.40 5.80
CA LEU A 2 9.55 -14.77 4.63
C LEU A 2 9.30 -13.28 4.93
N ASN A 3 9.90 -12.39 4.14
CA ASN A 3 9.74 -10.94 4.27
C ASN A 3 8.71 -10.45 3.26
N ILE A 4 7.58 -9.93 3.75
CA ILE A 4 6.45 -9.51 2.93
C ILE A 4 6.25 -8.00 3.08
N LEU A 5 6.02 -7.32 1.97
CA LEU A 5 5.57 -5.93 1.94
C LEU A 5 4.13 -5.86 1.41
N LEU A 6 3.25 -5.19 2.15
CA LEU A 6 1.89 -4.85 1.73
C LEU A 6 1.81 -3.34 1.46
N LEU A 7 1.53 -2.97 0.23
CA LEU A 7 1.34 -1.60 -0.21
C LEU A 7 -0.16 -1.34 -0.43
N GLY A 8 -0.78 -0.56 0.44
CA GLY A 8 -2.08 0.04 0.18
C GLY A 8 -1.87 1.34 -0.59
N VAL A 9 -2.49 1.49 -1.77
CA VAL A 9 -2.31 2.70 -2.59
C VAL A 9 -3.65 3.35 -2.91
N GLY A 10 -3.75 4.65 -2.60
CA GLY A 10 -4.99 5.41 -2.69
C GLY A 10 -6.03 4.98 -1.64
N GLN A 11 -7.17 5.68 -1.59
CA GLN A 11 -8.17 5.48 -0.54
C GLN A 11 -8.65 4.02 -0.41
N CYS A 12 -8.97 3.37 -1.53
CA CYS A 12 -9.44 1.98 -1.55
C CYS A 12 -8.37 1.02 -1.01
N GLY A 13 -7.14 1.09 -1.55
CA GLY A 13 -6.04 0.25 -1.11
C GLY A 13 -5.71 0.46 0.37
N ASN A 14 -5.70 1.71 0.83
CA ASN A 14 -5.42 2.06 2.22
C ASN A 14 -6.45 1.49 3.19
N ARG A 15 -7.75 1.56 2.86
CA ARG A 15 -8.81 1.01 3.71
C ARG A 15 -8.76 -0.52 3.78
N ILE A 16 -8.38 -1.19 2.68
CA ILE A 16 -8.15 -2.64 2.69
C ILE A 16 -6.94 -2.98 3.55
N LEU A 17 -5.83 -2.25 3.40
CA LEU A 17 -4.64 -2.43 4.22
C LEU A 17 -4.95 -2.22 5.72
N ASP A 18 -5.73 -1.20 6.05
CA ASP A 18 -6.14 -0.92 7.44
C ASP A 18 -7.01 -2.05 8.02
N ALA A 19 -7.87 -2.67 7.20
CA ALA A 19 -8.63 -3.84 7.59
C ALA A 19 -7.74 -5.07 7.81
N ILE A 20 -6.72 -5.28 6.96
CA ILE A 20 -5.71 -6.34 7.16
C ILE A 20 -4.99 -6.12 8.49
N ASN A 21 -4.53 -4.87 8.75
CA ASN A 21 -3.87 -4.51 9.99
C ASN A 21 -4.76 -4.77 11.21
N ARG A 22 -6.04 -4.35 11.17
CA ARG A 22 -7.02 -4.62 12.23
C ARG A 22 -7.10 -6.10 12.60
N ASP A 23 -7.11 -6.97 11.59
CA ASP A 23 -7.32 -8.40 11.76
C ASP A 23 -6.02 -9.15 12.09
N ALA A 24 -4.87 -8.60 11.68
CA ALA A 24 -3.54 -9.12 12.00
C ALA A 24 -3.13 -8.87 13.44
N PHE A 25 -3.58 -7.78 14.07
CA PHE A 25 -3.19 -7.47 15.45
C PHE A 25 -3.91 -8.38 16.48
N PRO A 26 -3.20 -8.99 17.45
CA PRO A 26 -3.72 -10.01 18.38
C PRO A 26 -4.88 -9.62 19.31
N SER A 27 -5.21 -8.33 19.39
CA SER A 27 -6.08 -7.78 20.44
C SER A 27 -7.57 -7.79 20.09
N THR A 28 -7.95 -8.06 18.84
CA THR A 28 -9.32 -7.77 18.35
C THR A 28 -10.21 -8.99 18.15
N SER A 29 -9.69 -10.22 17.94
CA SER A 29 -10.57 -11.40 17.75
C SER A 29 -9.95 -12.75 18.15
N LYS A 30 -10.81 -13.73 18.50
CA LYS A 30 -10.42 -15.14 18.70
C LYS A 30 -9.78 -15.74 17.44
N LEU A 31 -10.18 -15.27 16.26
CA LEU A 31 -9.65 -15.70 14.96
C LEU A 31 -8.20 -15.24 14.79
N SER A 32 -7.91 -13.99 15.14
CA SER A 32 -6.55 -13.42 15.07
C SER A 32 -5.55 -14.27 15.86
N LYS A 33 -5.89 -14.68 17.10
CA LYS A 33 -5.04 -15.59 17.90
C LYS A 33 -4.84 -16.98 17.27
N TYR A 34 -5.83 -17.48 16.52
CA TYR A 34 -5.74 -18.75 15.81
C TYR A 34 -4.79 -18.65 14.60
N TYR A 35 -4.91 -17.61 13.78
CA TYR A 35 -4.03 -17.35 12.64
C TYR A 35 -2.64 -16.82 13.02
N SER A 36 -2.48 -16.23 14.21
CA SER A 36 -1.19 -15.75 14.74
C SER A 36 -0.18 -16.87 15.01
N ARG A 37 -0.62 -18.14 15.04
CA ARG A 37 0.28 -19.29 15.14
C ARG A 37 0.89 -19.59 13.78
N GLN A 38 1.75 -18.69 13.30
CA GLN A 38 2.49 -18.95 12.08
C GLN A 38 3.50 -20.08 12.31
N LYS A 39 3.45 -21.10 11.46
CA LYS A 39 4.40 -22.23 11.48
C LYS A 39 5.83 -21.81 11.12
N PHE A 40 5.95 -20.68 10.42
CA PHE A 40 7.22 -20.13 9.95
C PHE A 40 7.35 -18.66 10.38
N PRO A 41 8.57 -18.21 10.71
CA PRO A 41 8.80 -16.80 11.01
C PRO A 41 8.63 -15.96 9.73
N THR A 42 7.77 -14.95 9.82
CA THR A 42 7.45 -14.02 8.74
C THR A 42 7.53 -12.59 9.27
N ARG A 43 8.18 -11.70 8.52
CA ARG A 43 8.15 -10.25 8.75
C ARG A 43 7.18 -9.64 7.75
N VAL A 44 6.19 -8.90 8.23
CA VAL A 44 5.20 -8.24 7.38
C VAL A 44 5.27 -6.74 7.62
N GLU A 45 5.69 -6.00 6.61
CA GLU A 45 5.63 -4.54 6.59
C GLU A 45 4.38 -4.08 5.85
N THR A 46 3.78 -2.99 6.31
CA THR A 46 2.62 -2.38 5.66
C THR A 46 2.87 -0.91 5.43
N LEU A 47 2.60 -0.40 4.22
CA LEU A 47 2.67 1.02 3.90
C LEU A 47 1.37 1.46 3.20
N ALA A 48 0.71 2.47 3.75
CA ALA A 48 -0.43 3.14 3.17
C ALA A 48 0.04 4.40 2.44
N ILE A 49 -0.11 4.46 1.12
CA ILE A 49 0.40 5.55 0.28
C ILE A 49 -0.79 6.33 -0.28
N ASN A 50 -0.82 7.64 -0.06
CA ASN A 50 -1.84 8.48 -0.68
C ASN A 50 -1.37 9.91 -0.92
N THR A 51 -2.02 10.57 -1.86
CA THR A 51 -1.93 12.01 -2.07
C THR A 51 -2.89 12.76 -1.15
N ALA A 52 -4.07 12.21 -0.87
CA ALA A 52 -5.01 12.82 0.06
C ALA A 52 -4.65 12.52 1.52
N ILE A 53 -4.12 13.52 2.24
CA ILE A 53 -3.77 13.39 3.67
C ILE A 53 -4.97 13.01 4.56
N ASN A 54 -6.18 13.47 4.21
CA ASN A 54 -7.38 13.20 4.99
C ASN A 54 -7.70 11.70 5.00
N ASP A 55 -7.58 11.02 3.86
CA ASP A 55 -7.76 9.57 3.77
C ASP A 55 -6.76 8.80 4.66
N LEU A 56 -5.52 9.29 4.76
CA LEU A 56 -4.50 8.68 5.62
C LEU A 56 -4.84 8.92 7.10
N LYS A 57 -5.35 10.10 7.46
CA LYS A 57 -5.77 10.40 8.84
C LYS A 57 -6.93 9.53 9.31
N GLU A 58 -7.81 9.12 8.41
CA GLU A 58 -8.96 8.25 8.72
C GLU A 58 -8.58 6.81 9.11
N LEU A 59 -7.38 6.35 8.75
CA LEU A 59 -6.92 4.99 9.07
C LEU A 59 -6.80 4.81 10.59
N ARG A 60 -7.31 3.69 11.10
CA ARG A 60 -7.41 3.44 12.55
C ARG A 60 -6.41 2.42 13.06
N TYR A 61 -5.97 1.50 12.21
CA TYR A 61 -5.15 0.35 12.59
C TYR A 61 -3.76 0.37 11.94
N THR A 62 -3.50 1.34 11.05
CA THR A 62 -2.21 1.57 10.41
C THR A 62 -1.44 2.65 11.16
N LEU A 63 -0.19 2.40 11.58
CA LEU A 63 0.59 3.35 12.39
C LEU A 63 0.94 4.61 11.59
N ALA A 64 1.15 5.75 12.26
CA ALA A 64 1.47 7.01 11.59
C ALA A 64 2.73 6.92 10.72
N ARG A 65 3.77 6.20 11.18
CA ARG A 65 5.01 5.95 10.42
C ARG A 65 4.80 5.14 9.14
N ASP A 66 3.69 4.40 9.06
CA ASP A 66 3.33 3.53 7.93
C ASP A 66 2.40 4.26 6.95
N ARG A 67 2.09 5.55 7.19
CA ARG A 67 1.23 6.38 6.35
C ARG A 67 2.09 7.36 5.57
N ILE A 68 2.24 7.10 4.28
CA ILE A 68 3.08 7.87 3.37
C ILE A 68 2.22 8.86 2.60
N HIS A 69 2.32 10.12 3.00
CA HIS A 69 1.67 11.22 2.30
C HIS A 69 2.56 11.72 1.17
N VAL A 70 2.06 11.66 -0.06
CA VAL A 70 2.73 12.21 -1.24
C VAL A 70 2.32 13.67 -1.40
N PRO A 71 3.22 14.64 -1.18
CA PRO A 71 2.87 16.05 -1.05
C PRO A 71 2.45 16.68 -2.38
N ASN A 72 2.00 17.94 -2.30
CA ASN A 72 1.62 18.81 -3.43
C ASN A 72 0.41 18.35 -4.25
N LEU A 73 -0.33 17.35 -3.75
CA LEU A 73 -1.52 16.82 -4.37
C LEU A 73 -2.62 16.74 -3.31
N HIS A 74 -3.70 17.51 -3.44
CA HIS A 74 -4.83 17.50 -2.49
C HIS A 74 -5.84 16.38 -2.81
N GLY A 75 -5.33 15.23 -3.27
CA GLY A 75 -6.09 14.23 -4.01
C GLY A 75 -6.15 14.57 -5.50
N VAL A 76 -5.94 13.56 -6.36
CA VAL A 76 -5.93 13.74 -7.83
C VAL A 76 -7.32 13.46 -8.47
N GLY A 77 -8.35 13.30 -7.63
CA GLY A 77 -9.68 12.88 -8.06
C GLY A 77 -9.62 11.57 -8.86
N ALA A 78 -10.30 11.53 -10.00
CA ALA A 78 -10.21 10.43 -10.98
C ALA A 78 -9.23 10.72 -12.14
N ASN A 79 -8.44 11.79 -12.07
CA ASN A 79 -7.51 12.17 -13.14
C ASN A 79 -6.19 11.41 -13.02
N ARG A 80 -6.07 10.34 -13.80
CA ARG A 80 -4.88 9.49 -13.82
C ARG A 80 -3.63 10.18 -14.36
N ASN A 81 -3.75 11.19 -15.21
CA ASN A 81 -2.57 11.88 -15.77
C ASN A 81 -1.87 12.70 -14.70
N ILE A 82 -2.64 13.49 -13.93
CA ILE A 82 -2.11 14.22 -12.76
C ILE A 82 -1.50 13.24 -11.76
N GLY A 83 -2.15 12.09 -11.54
CA GLY A 83 -1.60 11.06 -10.68
C GLY A 83 -0.27 10.46 -11.18
N LYS A 84 -0.11 10.24 -12.49
CA LYS A 84 1.16 9.76 -13.07
C LYS A 84 2.28 10.79 -12.90
N ASP A 85 2.00 12.06 -13.18
CA ASP A 85 2.98 13.14 -13.03
C ASP A 85 3.35 13.32 -11.54
N GLY A 86 2.33 13.25 -10.67
CA GLY A 86 2.50 13.24 -9.23
C GLY A 86 3.43 12.15 -8.72
N PHE A 87 3.26 10.91 -9.20
CA PHE A 87 4.15 9.80 -8.90
C PHE A 87 5.58 10.09 -9.39
N LYS A 88 5.76 10.50 -10.65
CA LYS A 88 7.09 10.77 -11.22
C LYS A 88 7.84 11.84 -10.43
N THR A 89 7.15 12.92 -10.03
CA THR A 89 7.76 14.00 -9.23
C THR A 89 8.21 13.54 -7.86
N HIS A 90 7.53 12.55 -7.26
CA HIS A 90 7.80 12.09 -5.89
C HIS A 90 8.29 10.64 -5.86
N ARG A 91 8.78 10.13 -6.98
CA ARG A 91 9.20 8.73 -7.13
C ARG A 91 10.27 8.40 -6.10
N ASP A 92 11.32 9.22 -6.02
CA ASP A 92 12.47 8.95 -5.16
C ASP A 92 12.06 8.88 -3.69
N LEU A 93 11.15 9.76 -3.24
CA LEU A 93 10.59 9.72 -1.88
C LEU A 93 9.87 8.38 -1.60
N ILE A 94 9.03 7.93 -2.54
CA ILE A 94 8.25 6.70 -2.38
C ILE A 94 9.20 5.50 -2.35
N MET A 95 10.15 5.43 -3.29
CA MET A 95 11.09 4.32 -3.40
C MET A 95 12.04 4.25 -2.21
N GLN A 96 12.58 5.40 -1.77
CA GLN A 96 13.40 5.47 -0.56
C GLN A 96 12.64 4.99 0.67
N THR A 97 11.36 5.37 0.82
CA THR A 97 10.53 4.90 1.95
C THR A 97 10.37 3.37 1.92
N ILE A 98 10.25 2.76 0.73
CA ILE A 98 10.17 1.30 0.59
C ILE A 98 11.51 0.66 0.95
N GLU A 99 12.62 1.22 0.45
CA GLU A 99 13.98 0.74 0.70
C GLU A 99 14.35 0.79 2.19
N ASP A 100 13.97 1.85 2.89
CA ASP A 100 14.20 2.02 4.33
C ASP A 100 13.53 0.93 5.19
N ARG A 101 12.58 0.16 4.61
CA ARG A 101 11.94 -0.98 5.28
C ARG A 101 12.68 -2.30 5.09
N GLY A 102 13.80 -2.29 4.36
CA GLY A 102 14.67 -3.44 4.12
C GLY A 102 14.19 -4.37 3.01
N ASP A 103 14.83 -5.52 2.87
CA ASP A 103 14.59 -6.45 1.77
C ASP A 103 13.30 -7.27 1.92
N PHE A 104 12.68 -7.59 0.79
CA PHE A 104 11.43 -8.33 0.69
C PHE A 104 11.54 -9.50 -0.29
N ASP A 105 10.91 -10.62 0.07
CA ASP A 105 10.77 -11.80 -0.79
C ASP A 105 9.49 -11.75 -1.62
N LEU A 106 8.50 -10.96 -1.18
CA LEU A 106 7.20 -10.83 -1.82
C LEU A 106 6.56 -9.48 -1.54
N VAL A 107 6.02 -8.84 -2.59
CA VAL A 107 5.29 -7.58 -2.46
C VAL A 107 3.85 -7.76 -2.93
N PHE A 108 2.90 -7.23 -2.16
CA PHE A 108 1.52 -7.07 -2.55
C PHE A 108 1.21 -5.60 -2.78
N ALA A 109 0.63 -5.26 -3.93
CA ALA A 109 0.17 -3.92 -4.23
C ALA A 109 -1.35 -3.89 -4.36
N ILE A 110 -2.03 -3.27 -3.41
CA ILE A 110 -3.49 -3.25 -3.27
C ILE A 110 -4.01 -1.88 -3.70
N THR A 111 -4.91 -1.87 -4.69
CA THR A 111 -5.45 -0.63 -5.24
C THR A 111 -6.80 -0.83 -5.91
N SER A 112 -7.47 0.27 -6.29
CA SER A 112 -8.64 0.25 -7.16
C SER A 112 -8.25 0.57 -8.60
N ALA A 113 -8.93 -0.06 -9.56
CA ALA A 113 -8.77 0.24 -10.99
C ALA A 113 -9.36 1.60 -11.42
N ALA A 114 -10.21 2.22 -10.58
CA ALA A 114 -11.01 3.39 -10.97
C ALA A 114 -10.55 4.71 -10.33
N GLY A 115 -9.92 4.68 -9.15
CA GLY A 115 -9.48 5.89 -8.45
C GLY A 115 -8.26 6.54 -9.11
N GLY A 116 -8.11 7.86 -9.04
CA GLY A 116 -7.00 8.55 -9.72
C GLY A 116 -5.62 8.21 -9.13
N THR A 117 -5.43 8.34 -7.82
CA THR A 117 -4.13 8.05 -7.17
C THR A 117 -3.77 6.58 -7.28
N GLY A 118 -4.66 5.71 -6.80
CA GLY A 118 -4.41 4.27 -6.75
C GLY A 118 -4.12 3.68 -8.13
N SER A 119 -4.98 3.96 -9.12
CA SER A 119 -4.82 3.36 -10.46
C SER A 119 -3.66 3.94 -11.26
N SER A 120 -3.17 5.14 -10.93
CA SER A 120 -2.02 5.74 -11.62
C SER A 120 -0.68 5.42 -10.96
N PHE A 121 -0.61 5.40 -9.62
CA PHE A 121 0.63 5.15 -8.88
C PHE A 121 1.02 3.69 -8.95
N THR A 122 0.08 2.76 -8.73
CA THR A 122 0.39 1.35 -8.56
C THR A 122 1.15 0.73 -9.74
N PRO A 123 0.75 0.91 -11.02
CA PRO A 123 1.50 0.32 -12.13
C PRO A 123 2.92 0.86 -12.26
N LEU A 124 3.12 2.16 -12.03
CA LEU A 124 4.44 2.79 -12.09
C LEU A 124 5.33 2.30 -10.95
N MET A 125 4.79 2.26 -9.74
CA MET A 125 5.48 1.76 -8.55
C MET A 125 5.87 0.28 -8.69
N ILE A 126 5.01 -0.56 -9.25
CA ILE A 126 5.33 -1.97 -9.52
C ILE A 126 6.50 -2.09 -10.49
N ASN A 127 6.55 -1.27 -11.54
CA ASN A 127 7.66 -1.30 -12.50
C ASN A 127 8.99 -0.94 -11.80
N GLU A 128 9.02 0.16 -11.05
CA GLU A 128 10.20 0.58 -10.28
C GLU A 128 10.66 -0.53 -9.30
N ILE A 129 9.72 -1.13 -8.54
CA ILE A 129 10.05 -2.22 -7.61
C ILE A 129 10.66 -3.43 -8.33
N LYS A 130 10.10 -3.81 -9.49
CA LYS A 130 10.60 -4.96 -10.26
C LYS A 130 11.97 -4.69 -10.88
N GLU A 131 12.21 -3.46 -11.34
CA GLU A 131 13.49 -3.05 -11.92
C GLU A 131 14.59 -2.94 -10.85
N SER A 132 14.26 -2.43 -9.66
CA SER A 132 15.24 -2.19 -8.59
C SER A 132 15.53 -3.42 -7.72
N TYR A 133 14.54 -4.26 -7.41
CA TYR A 133 14.67 -5.26 -6.33
C TYR A 133 14.47 -6.72 -6.78
N ASN A 134 14.14 -6.98 -8.06
CA ASN A 134 13.90 -8.34 -8.61
C ASN A 134 13.00 -9.23 -7.71
N VAL A 135 11.97 -8.63 -7.10
CA VAL A 135 11.04 -9.29 -6.19
C VAL A 135 9.70 -9.57 -6.90
N PRO A 136 9.03 -10.71 -6.67
CA PRO A 136 7.68 -10.91 -7.18
C PRO A 136 6.71 -9.90 -6.59
N VAL A 137 5.92 -9.27 -7.46
CA VAL A 137 4.87 -8.32 -7.07
C VAL A 137 3.50 -8.84 -7.49
N ILE A 138 2.60 -9.02 -6.53
CA ILE A 138 1.22 -9.44 -6.74
C ILE A 138 0.32 -8.22 -6.60
N ALA A 139 -0.33 -7.83 -7.70
CA ALA A 139 -1.29 -6.75 -7.70
C ALA A 139 -2.69 -7.27 -7.32
N ILE A 140 -3.31 -6.67 -6.30
CA ILE A 140 -4.69 -6.90 -5.90
C ILE A 140 -5.50 -5.69 -6.38
N ILE A 141 -6.25 -5.88 -7.46
CA ILE A 141 -6.97 -4.80 -8.14
C ILE A 141 -8.47 -4.91 -7.86
N VAL A 142 -9.02 -3.91 -7.18
CA VAL A 142 -10.45 -3.78 -6.93
C VAL A 142 -11.12 -3.14 -8.14
N LEU A 143 -12.00 -3.90 -8.78
CA LEU A 143 -12.80 -3.42 -9.91
C LEU A 143 -13.94 -2.52 -9.42
N PRO A 144 -14.31 -1.48 -10.19
CA PRO A 144 -15.49 -0.68 -9.89
C PRO A 144 -16.76 -1.52 -9.98
N ALA A 145 -17.80 -1.13 -9.24
CA ALA A 145 -19.13 -1.69 -9.41
C ALA A 145 -19.66 -1.38 -10.82
N LYS A 146 -20.55 -2.24 -11.34
CA LYS A 146 -21.36 -1.88 -12.50
C LYS A 146 -22.32 -0.76 -12.11
N GLU A 147 -22.51 0.18 -13.04
CA GLU A 147 -23.60 1.17 -12.98
C GLU A 147 -24.96 0.47 -13.02
#